data_AF-A0AAE7AZQ0-F1
#
_entry.id   AF-A0AAE7AZQ0-F1
#
_cell.length_a   1.000
_cell.length_b   1.000
_cell.length_c   1.000
_cell.angle_alpha   90.00
_cell.angle_beta   90.00
_cell.angle_gamma   90.00
#
_symmetry.space_group_name_H-M   'P 1'
#
loop_
_entity.id
_entity.type
_entity.pdbx_description
1 polymer ?
#
loop_
_entity_poly.entity_id
_entity_poly.type
_entity_poly.pdbx_seq_one_letter_code
_entity_poly.pdbx_strand_id
1 'polypeptide(L)'
;MAQEFGEFYDESAIYAELEDRILPYGNYAEVVLNNTHDSEVLINQVSLGSGTNKAKVVQTNVTRNKAAITQSGVNNLAVIEQNEGDNNYAEIKQAGNGHNSYISQYGSDNIAYLRQCKGFDCSQTDHASDISIVQKNDDNFALVVDRGNSNYGIQQDGGDSIVIFSNMNRGIYVKQ
;
A
#
# COMPACT_ATOMS: atom_id res chain seq x y z
N MET A 1 13.71 14.89 -17.35
CA MET A 1 14.30 15.11 -16.02
C MET A 1 13.30 14.53 -15.04
N ALA A 2 13.73 13.56 -14.21
CA ALA A 2 12.93 12.53 -13.50
C ALA A 2 12.97 11.14 -14.18
N GLN A 3 14.17 10.60 -14.39
CA GLN A 3 14.42 9.18 -14.72
C GLN A 3 15.32 8.55 -13.63
N GLU A 4 15.16 9.03 -12.40
CA GLU A 4 15.85 8.59 -11.16
C GLU A 4 14.86 8.55 -9.97
N PHE A 5 13.56 8.42 -10.25
CA PHE A 5 12.59 8.03 -9.23
C PHE A 5 12.33 6.56 -9.50
N GLY A 6 12.82 5.68 -8.63
CA GLY A 6 12.57 4.25 -8.74
C GLY A 6 11.09 4.06 -9.01
N GLU A 7 10.81 3.43 -10.14
CA GLU A 7 9.55 3.54 -10.84
C GLU A 7 8.41 3.22 -9.87
N PHE A 8 7.66 4.28 -9.57
CA PHE A 8 6.33 4.09 -9.07
C PHE A 8 5.64 3.17 -10.08
N TYR A 9 5.17 2.03 -9.60
CA TYR A 9 4.39 1.05 -10.35
C TYR A 9 5.07 0.06 -11.28
N ASP A 10 6.38 0.11 -11.59
CA ASP A 10 6.80 -0.59 -12.82
C ASP A 10 6.38 -2.07 -12.83
N GLU A 11 5.42 -2.35 -13.71
CA GLU A 11 4.82 -3.64 -14.04
C GLU A 11 3.67 -4.21 -13.16
N SER A 12 3.15 -3.53 -12.12
CA SER A 12 1.91 -4.05 -11.46
C SER A 12 0.68 -3.80 -12.33
N ALA A 13 0.34 -4.79 -13.15
CA ALA A 13 -0.92 -4.82 -13.92
C ALA A 13 -2.15 -4.69 -13.01
N ILE A 14 -2.07 -5.22 -11.79
CA ILE A 14 -3.15 -5.21 -10.81
C ILE A 14 -3.45 -3.78 -10.35
N TYR A 15 -2.40 -2.99 -10.09
CA TYR A 15 -2.55 -1.60 -9.75
C TYR A 15 -3.18 -0.81 -10.89
N ALA A 16 -2.62 -0.93 -12.11
CA ALA A 16 -3.09 -0.20 -13.28
C ALA A 16 -4.57 -0.51 -13.61
N GLU A 17 -4.96 -1.79 -13.53
CA GLU A 17 -6.36 -2.21 -13.70
C GLU A 17 -7.31 -1.55 -12.69
N LEU A 18 -6.86 -1.36 -11.45
CA LEU A 18 -7.65 -0.73 -10.41
C LEU A 18 -7.75 0.79 -10.64
N GLU A 19 -6.65 1.41 -11.04
CA GLU A 19 -6.58 2.84 -11.35
C GLU A 19 -7.52 3.20 -12.52
N ASP A 20 -7.46 2.45 -13.62
CA ASP A 20 -8.27 2.67 -14.82
C ASP A 20 -9.75 2.35 -14.64
N ARG A 21 -10.11 1.68 -13.54
CA ARG A 21 -11.51 1.31 -13.27
C ARG A 21 -12.38 2.56 -13.06
N ILE A 22 -13.25 2.84 -14.01
CA ILE A 22 -14.26 3.89 -13.88
C ILE A 22 -15.43 3.36 -13.04
N LEU A 23 -15.69 4.03 -11.92
CA LEU A 23 -16.79 3.69 -11.01
C LEU A 23 -17.80 4.84 -11.02
N PRO A 24 -19.09 4.56 -11.25
CA PRO A 24 -20.09 5.61 -11.33
C PRO A 24 -20.31 6.29 -9.97
N TYR A 25 -20.33 5.53 -8.86
CA TYR A 25 -20.41 6.02 -7.46
C TYR A 25 -19.89 4.94 -6.49
N GLY A 26 -19.52 5.33 -5.27
CA GLY A 26 -19.26 4.42 -4.14
C GLY A 26 -17.83 3.87 -4.06
N ASN A 27 -17.50 3.28 -2.92
CA ASN A 27 -16.21 2.62 -2.73
C ASN A 27 -16.16 1.28 -3.48
N TYR A 28 -14.98 0.91 -3.94
CA TYR A 28 -14.69 -0.38 -4.55
C TYR A 28 -13.63 -1.11 -3.74
N ALA A 29 -13.91 -2.38 -3.45
CA ALA A 29 -13.01 -3.29 -2.80
C ALA A 29 -12.98 -4.60 -3.60
N GLU A 30 -11.78 -5.15 -3.81
CA GLU A 30 -11.57 -6.44 -4.45
C GLU A 30 -10.63 -7.29 -3.61
N VAL A 31 -10.96 -8.57 -3.43
CA VAL A 31 -10.11 -9.53 -2.76
C VAL A 31 -9.96 -10.74 -3.67
N VAL A 32 -8.71 -11.10 -3.98
CA VAL A 32 -8.36 -12.27 -4.80
C VAL A 32 -7.50 -13.19 -3.96
N LEU A 33 -7.99 -14.40 -3.70
CA LEU A 33 -7.30 -15.43 -2.93
C LEU A 33 -7.07 -16.66 -3.81
N ASN A 34 -5.82 -16.96 -4.12
CA ASN A 34 -5.43 -18.10 -4.93
C ASN A 34 -4.49 -19.01 -4.12
N ASN A 35 -4.91 -20.24 -3.86
CA ASN A 35 -4.11 -21.21 -3.08
C ASN A 35 -3.63 -20.64 -1.73
N THR A 36 -4.58 -20.12 -0.95
CA THR A 36 -4.33 -19.47 0.35
C THR A 36 -4.79 -20.37 1.49
N HIS A 37 -4.01 -20.46 2.56
CA HIS A 37 -4.36 -21.24 3.76
C HIS A 37 -4.20 -20.38 5.01
N ASP A 38 -5.22 -20.35 5.88
CA ASP A 38 -5.20 -19.59 7.15
C ASP A 38 -4.83 -18.10 7.02
N SER A 39 -5.04 -17.52 5.85
CA SER A 39 -4.74 -16.11 5.57
C SER A 39 -5.96 -15.22 5.83
N GLU A 40 -5.70 -13.96 6.19
CA GLU A 40 -6.71 -12.98 6.54
C GLU A 40 -6.61 -11.74 5.65
N VAL A 41 -7.75 -11.23 5.21
CA VAL A 41 -7.87 -9.97 4.48
C VAL A 41 -8.93 -9.09 5.14
N LEU A 42 -8.57 -7.85 5.44
CA LEU A 42 -9.46 -6.82 5.94
C LEU A 42 -9.43 -5.60 5.03
N ILE A 43 -10.60 -5.18 4.55
CA ILE A 43 -10.76 -3.91 3.84
C ILE A 43 -11.86 -3.10 4.51
N ASN A 44 -11.53 -1.88 4.94
CA ASN A 44 -12.46 -0.93 5.52
C ASN A 44 -12.36 0.41 4.77
N GLN A 45 -13.46 0.88 4.18
CA GLN A 45 -13.48 2.11 3.39
C GLN A 45 -14.64 3.00 3.81
N VAL A 46 -14.31 4.25 4.16
CA VAL A 46 -15.27 5.30 4.52
C VAL A 46 -15.17 6.42 3.50
N SER A 47 -16.19 6.60 2.65
CA SER A 47 -16.24 7.75 1.75
C SER A 47 -16.77 8.99 2.47
N LEU A 48 -16.08 10.12 2.36
CA LEU A 48 -16.48 11.42 2.95
C LEU A 48 -16.79 12.45 1.86
N GLY A 49 -17.67 12.13 0.91
CA GLY A 49 -18.09 13.04 -0.16
C GLY A 49 -18.53 12.31 -1.42
N SER A 50 -18.52 13.02 -2.56
CA SER A 50 -18.93 12.49 -3.87
C SER A 50 -17.82 11.75 -4.63
N GLY A 51 -16.86 11.13 -3.93
CA GLY A 51 -15.74 10.40 -4.53
C GLY A 51 -15.68 8.94 -4.10
N THR A 52 -14.77 8.19 -4.73
CA THR A 52 -14.66 6.72 -4.57
C THR A 52 -13.32 6.35 -3.96
N ASN A 53 -13.30 5.47 -2.96
CA ASN A 53 -12.06 4.82 -2.56
C ASN A 53 -11.97 3.46 -3.27
N LYS A 54 -10.77 3.08 -3.70
CA LYS A 54 -10.48 1.81 -4.37
C LYS A 54 -9.48 1.02 -3.54
N ALA A 55 -9.80 -0.23 -3.25
CA ALA A 55 -8.95 -1.13 -2.51
C ALA A 55 -8.87 -2.46 -3.26
N LYS A 56 -7.68 -3.03 -3.37
CA LYS A 56 -7.51 -4.41 -3.86
C LYS A 56 -6.48 -5.15 -3.03
N VAL A 57 -6.81 -6.37 -2.64
CA VAL A 57 -5.88 -7.28 -1.98
C VAL A 57 -5.78 -8.56 -2.79
N VAL A 58 -4.55 -8.97 -3.09
CA VAL A 58 -4.25 -10.20 -3.81
C VAL A 58 -3.30 -11.05 -2.98
N GLN A 59 -3.71 -12.27 -2.67
CA GLN A 59 -2.92 -13.26 -1.96
C GLN A 59 -2.82 -14.53 -2.82
N THR A 60 -1.61 -14.88 -3.26
CA THR A 60 -1.37 -16.03 -4.16
C THR A 60 -0.29 -16.94 -3.62
N ASN A 61 -0.60 -18.22 -3.44
CA ASN A 61 0.31 -19.24 -2.90
C ASN A 61 0.88 -18.86 -1.52
N VAL A 62 0.00 -18.49 -0.58
CA VAL A 62 0.41 -18.00 0.74
C VAL A 62 -0.24 -18.76 1.88
N THR A 63 0.42 -18.77 3.04
CA THR A 63 -0.11 -19.36 4.27
C THR A 63 0.02 -18.36 5.42
N ARG A 64 -1.02 -18.21 6.26
CA ARG A 64 -1.03 -17.31 7.44
C ARG A 64 -0.69 -15.84 7.16
N ASN A 65 -0.89 -15.39 5.93
CA ASN A 65 -0.61 -14.01 5.54
C ASN A 65 -1.78 -13.10 5.91
N LYS A 66 -1.47 -11.89 6.36
CA LYS A 66 -2.45 -10.89 6.75
C LYS A 66 -2.28 -9.62 5.92
N ALA A 67 -3.39 -9.15 5.36
CA ALA A 67 -3.43 -7.90 4.61
C ALA A 67 -4.59 -7.03 5.09
N ALA A 68 -4.30 -5.77 5.40
CA ALA A 68 -5.29 -4.81 5.88
C ALA A 68 -5.23 -3.50 5.09
N ILE A 69 -6.37 -3.06 4.56
CA ILE A 69 -6.54 -1.75 3.93
C ILE A 69 -7.60 -0.98 4.71
N THR A 70 -7.25 0.21 5.20
CA THR A 70 -8.21 1.16 5.78
C THR A 70 -8.09 2.50 5.07
N GLN A 71 -9.19 2.95 4.44
CA GLN A 71 -9.24 4.22 3.71
C GLN A 71 -10.39 5.09 4.21
N SER A 72 -10.10 6.37 4.46
CA SER A 72 -11.13 7.37 4.76
C SER A 72 -10.94 8.60 3.87
N GLY A 73 -12.04 9.16 3.36
CA GLY A 73 -12.00 10.32 2.46
C GLY A 73 -12.46 9.96 1.06
N VAL A 74 -11.85 10.53 0.03
CA VAL A 74 -12.31 10.39 -1.36
C VAL A 74 -11.14 10.14 -2.31
N ASN A 75 -11.38 9.40 -3.40
CA ASN A 75 -10.39 9.18 -4.47
C ASN A 75 -9.08 8.53 -3.99
N ASN A 76 -9.08 7.77 -2.90
CA ASN A 76 -7.90 7.03 -2.46
C ASN A 76 -7.83 5.66 -3.15
N LEU A 77 -6.63 5.20 -3.48
CA LEU A 77 -6.35 3.91 -4.08
C LEU A 77 -5.30 3.18 -3.23
N ALA A 78 -5.60 1.94 -2.86
CA ALA A 78 -4.69 1.08 -2.11
C ALA A 78 -4.66 -0.33 -2.70
N VAL A 79 -3.46 -0.87 -2.89
CA VAL A 79 -3.26 -2.24 -3.34
C VAL A 79 -2.26 -2.96 -2.43
N ILE A 80 -2.60 -4.16 -2.00
CA ILE A 80 -1.67 -5.08 -1.33
C ILE A 80 -1.57 -6.36 -2.15
N GLU A 81 -0.35 -6.75 -2.49
CA GLU A 81 -0.03 -8.01 -3.15
C GLU A 81 0.91 -8.83 -2.25
N GLN A 82 0.52 -10.06 -1.93
CA GLN A 82 1.35 -11.01 -1.19
C GLN A 82 1.44 -12.31 -2.00
N ASN A 83 2.64 -12.63 -2.47
CA ASN A 83 2.89 -13.75 -3.36
C ASN A 83 3.97 -14.66 -2.78
N GLU A 84 3.74 -15.98 -2.85
CA GLU A 84 4.75 -17.01 -2.53
C GLU A 84 5.45 -16.79 -1.17
N GLY A 85 4.71 -16.95 -0.09
CA GLY A 85 5.24 -16.67 1.25
C GLY A 85 4.34 -17.08 2.40
N ASP A 86 4.93 -17.13 3.60
CA ASP A 86 4.25 -17.47 4.84
C ASP A 86 4.45 -16.37 5.90
N ASN A 87 3.44 -16.14 6.74
CA ASN A 87 3.45 -15.15 7.83
C ASN A 87 3.73 -13.69 7.43
N ASN A 88 3.45 -13.28 6.20
CA ASN A 88 3.59 -11.87 5.84
C ASN A 88 2.47 -11.02 6.43
N TYR A 89 2.82 -9.79 6.80
CA TYR A 89 1.88 -8.78 7.26
C TYR A 89 2.03 -7.49 6.44
N ALA A 90 0.93 -7.01 5.86
CA ALA A 90 0.87 -5.73 5.17
C ALA A 90 -0.34 -4.90 5.64
N GLU A 91 -0.11 -3.64 5.99
CA GLU A 91 -1.16 -2.68 6.31
C GLU A 91 -0.99 -1.37 5.53
N ILE A 92 -2.08 -0.94 4.88
CA ILE A 92 -2.21 0.39 4.29
C ILE A 92 -3.31 1.16 5.04
N LYS A 93 -2.96 2.32 5.59
CA LYS A 93 -3.90 3.25 6.22
C LYS A 93 -3.80 4.63 5.58
N GLN A 94 -4.87 5.06 4.91
CA GLN A 94 -4.92 6.34 4.20
C GLN A 94 -6.11 7.17 4.69
N ALA A 95 -5.89 8.45 4.96
CA ALA A 95 -6.98 9.38 5.22
C ALA A 95 -6.76 10.70 4.47
N GLY A 96 -7.65 11.04 3.55
CA GLY A 96 -7.47 12.20 2.70
C GLY A 96 -8.11 12.09 1.33
N ASN A 97 -7.55 12.86 0.41
CA ASN A 97 -8.01 12.91 -0.98
C ASN A 97 -6.86 12.59 -1.93
N GLY A 98 -7.05 11.57 -2.77
CA GLY A 98 -6.13 11.26 -3.86
C GLY A 98 -4.86 10.52 -3.45
N HIS A 99 -4.88 9.77 -2.35
CA HIS A 99 -3.73 8.97 -1.95
C HIS A 99 -3.64 7.67 -2.74
N ASN A 100 -2.45 7.37 -3.27
CA ASN A 100 -2.16 6.11 -3.91
C ASN A 100 -1.14 5.33 -3.07
N SER A 101 -1.42 4.05 -2.83
CA SER A 101 -0.52 3.18 -2.07
C SER A 101 -0.46 1.78 -2.65
N TYR A 102 0.75 1.24 -2.63
CA TYR A 102 1.05 -0.10 -3.08
C TYR A 102 2.00 -0.79 -2.11
N ILE A 103 1.65 -2.01 -1.69
CA ILE A 103 2.57 -2.89 -0.97
C ILE A 103 2.65 -4.20 -1.75
N SER A 104 3.87 -4.66 -2.04
CA SER A 104 4.15 -5.98 -2.60
C SER A 104 5.11 -6.73 -1.69
N GLN A 105 4.75 -7.95 -1.29
CA GLN A 105 5.60 -8.83 -0.49
C GLN A 105 5.77 -10.17 -1.20
N TYR A 106 7.02 -10.52 -1.50
CA TYR A 106 7.42 -11.78 -2.09
C TYR A 106 8.48 -12.44 -1.20
N GLY A 107 8.20 -13.64 -0.69
CA GLY A 107 8.97 -14.26 0.40
C GLY A 107 8.18 -14.29 1.71
N SER A 108 8.78 -14.73 2.80
CA SER A 108 8.13 -15.00 4.10
C SER A 108 8.56 -14.02 5.20
N ASP A 109 7.77 -13.96 6.27
CA ASP A 109 8.07 -13.16 7.47
C ASP A 109 8.30 -11.66 7.20
N ASN A 110 7.73 -11.15 6.10
CA ASN A 110 7.81 -9.75 5.71
C ASN A 110 6.74 -8.91 6.39
N ILE A 111 7.11 -7.71 6.84
CA ILE A 111 6.22 -6.79 7.53
C ILE A 111 6.30 -5.41 6.89
N ALA A 112 5.16 -4.91 6.40
CA ALA A 112 5.05 -3.58 5.82
C ALA A 112 3.89 -2.79 6.43
N TYR A 113 4.18 -1.59 6.90
CA TYR A 113 3.20 -0.61 7.37
C TYR A 113 3.32 0.66 6.56
N LEU A 114 2.21 1.08 5.96
CA LEU A 114 2.13 2.29 5.17
C LEU A 114 0.99 3.15 5.69
N ARG A 115 1.33 4.36 6.15
CA ARG A 115 0.38 5.31 6.70
C ARG A 115 0.51 6.68 6.03
N GLN A 116 -0.55 7.12 5.34
CA GLN A 116 -0.65 8.43 4.69
C GLN A 116 -1.77 9.25 5.32
N CYS A 117 -1.46 9.93 6.42
CA CYS A 117 -2.42 10.79 7.11
C CYS A 117 -1.79 11.58 8.26
N LYS A 118 -2.48 12.66 8.65
CA LYS A 118 -2.12 13.49 9.80
C LYS A 118 -2.76 13.01 11.11
N GLY A 119 -2.02 13.19 12.20
CA GLY A 119 -2.43 12.86 13.58
C GLY A 119 -2.33 11.37 13.95
N PHE A 120 -2.35 11.06 15.24
CA PHE A 120 -2.29 9.68 15.78
C PHE A 120 -3.51 8.84 15.40
N ASP A 121 -4.66 9.48 15.17
CA ASP A 121 -5.90 8.80 14.78
C ASP A 121 -6.12 8.72 13.28
N CYS A 122 -5.25 9.32 12.45
CA CYS A 122 -5.41 9.36 10.99
C CYS A 122 -6.72 10.07 10.60
N SER A 123 -7.01 11.19 11.26
CA SER A 123 -8.31 11.88 11.21
C SER A 123 -8.29 13.14 10.34
N GLN A 124 -7.13 13.53 9.81
CA GLN A 124 -6.97 14.72 8.97
C GLN A 124 -6.49 14.35 7.58
N THR A 125 -7.10 15.01 6.60
CA THR A 125 -6.87 14.84 5.17
C THR A 125 -5.56 15.50 4.77
N ASP A 126 -4.68 14.75 4.11
CA ASP A 126 -3.54 15.34 3.42
C ASP A 126 -3.79 15.54 1.93
N HIS A 127 -2.86 16.21 1.27
CA HIS A 127 -2.75 16.22 -0.19
C HIS A 127 -2.26 14.87 -0.69
N ALA A 128 -2.63 14.52 -1.92
CA ALA A 128 -2.25 13.29 -2.63
C ALA A 128 -0.78 12.90 -2.39
N SER A 129 -0.55 11.63 -2.15
CA SER A 129 0.79 11.06 -1.95
C SER A 129 0.81 9.67 -2.54
N ASP A 130 1.94 9.33 -3.12
CA ASP A 130 2.14 8.13 -3.92
C ASP A 130 3.21 7.29 -3.23
N ILE A 131 2.84 6.17 -2.60
CA ILE A 131 3.80 5.34 -1.84
C ILE A 131 3.77 3.91 -2.32
N SER A 132 4.94 3.39 -2.70
CA SER A 132 5.15 1.96 -2.92
C SER A 132 6.14 1.37 -1.92
N ILE A 133 5.83 0.17 -1.43
CA ILE A 133 6.75 -0.69 -0.67
C ILE A 133 6.82 -2.03 -1.40
N VAL A 134 8.02 -2.46 -1.77
CA VAL A 134 8.29 -3.75 -2.39
C VAL A 134 9.32 -4.49 -1.53
N GLN A 135 8.92 -5.61 -0.95
CA GLN A 135 9.78 -6.47 -0.14
C GLN A 135 9.98 -7.80 -0.85
N LYS A 136 11.24 -8.14 -1.11
CA LYS A 136 11.64 -9.41 -1.72
C LYS A 136 12.47 -10.22 -0.72
N ASN A 137 12.38 -11.55 -0.83
CA ASN A 137 12.97 -12.49 0.12
C ASN A 137 12.39 -12.32 1.54
N ASP A 138 13.03 -12.93 2.52
CA ASP A 138 12.46 -13.11 3.85
C ASP A 138 12.91 -12.01 4.84
N ASP A 139 12.19 -11.86 5.95
CA ASP A 139 12.57 -11.03 7.10
C ASP A 139 12.71 -9.52 6.83
N ASN A 140 11.98 -8.97 5.86
CA ASN A 140 11.99 -7.51 5.62
C ASN A 140 11.00 -6.78 6.51
N PHE A 141 11.40 -5.60 6.99
CA PHE A 141 10.56 -4.68 7.73
C PHE A 141 10.56 -3.30 7.09
N ALA A 142 9.37 -2.78 6.76
CA ALA A 142 9.15 -1.43 6.28
C ALA A 142 8.07 -0.73 7.12
N LEU A 143 8.38 0.48 7.59
CA LEU A 143 7.39 1.40 8.15
C LEU A 143 7.51 2.75 7.46
N VAL A 144 6.45 3.16 6.77
CA VAL A 144 6.33 4.47 6.14
C VAL A 144 5.19 5.24 6.80
N VAL A 145 5.53 6.38 7.40
CA VAL A 145 4.56 7.35 7.90
C VAL A 145 4.77 8.65 7.15
N ASP A 146 3.84 8.93 6.24
CA ASP A 146 3.80 10.18 5.49
C ASP A 146 2.72 11.12 6.03
N ARG A 147 3.10 12.38 6.18
CA ARG A 147 2.25 13.49 6.63
C ARG A 147 2.20 14.62 5.59
N GLY A 148 2.40 14.31 4.31
CA GLY A 148 2.05 15.18 3.19
C GLY A 148 2.94 15.12 1.95
N ASN A 149 2.25 15.18 0.81
CA ASN A 149 2.70 15.54 -0.55
C ASN A 149 4.09 15.02 -0.92
N SER A 150 4.24 13.69 -0.84
CA SER A 150 5.50 13.02 -1.11
C SER A 150 5.28 11.73 -1.89
N ASN A 151 6.23 11.45 -2.78
CA ASN A 151 6.25 10.24 -3.60
C ASN A 151 7.40 9.36 -3.12
N TYR A 152 7.10 8.15 -2.61
CA TYR A 152 8.10 7.25 -2.05
C TYR A 152 8.08 5.91 -2.75
N GLY A 153 9.27 5.33 -2.91
CA GLY A 153 9.44 3.94 -3.29
C GLY A 153 10.45 3.28 -2.36
N ILE A 154 10.02 2.25 -1.64
CA ILE A 154 10.92 1.38 -0.88
C ILE A 154 11.04 0.06 -1.65
N GLN A 155 12.26 -0.37 -1.90
CA GLN A 155 12.58 -1.72 -2.33
C GLN A 155 13.58 -2.33 -1.33
N GLN A 156 13.20 -3.45 -0.70
CA GLN A 156 14.03 -4.22 0.24
C GLN A 156 14.31 -5.62 -0.28
N ASP A 157 15.48 -6.16 0.07
CA ASP A 157 15.93 -7.48 -0.38
C ASP A 157 16.58 -8.29 0.76
N GLY A 158 15.75 -8.88 1.61
CA GLY A 158 16.13 -9.84 2.65
C GLY A 158 16.72 -9.22 3.92
N GLY A 159 16.12 -9.49 5.08
CA GLY A 159 16.68 -9.10 6.39
C GLY A 159 16.81 -7.59 6.65
N ASP A 160 16.20 -6.75 5.80
CA ASP A 160 16.34 -5.31 5.85
C ASP A 160 15.28 -4.66 6.76
N SER A 161 15.64 -3.55 7.41
CA SER A 161 14.71 -2.75 8.19
C SER A 161 14.78 -1.29 7.78
N ILE A 162 13.70 -0.76 7.21
CA ILE A 162 13.58 0.63 6.77
C ILE A 162 12.43 1.29 7.52
N VAL A 163 12.73 2.42 8.14
CA VAL A 163 11.73 3.27 8.79
C VAL A 163 11.84 4.68 8.25
N ILE A 164 10.76 5.15 7.63
CA ILE A 164 10.65 6.50 7.08
C ILE A 164 9.54 7.23 7.83
N PHE A 165 9.94 8.29 8.54
CA PHE A 165 9.02 9.33 9.01
C PHE A 165 9.26 10.57 8.20
N SER A 166 8.26 11.01 7.45
CA SER A 166 8.35 12.24 6.69
C SER A 166 7.24 13.20 7.04
N ASN A 167 7.62 14.46 7.14
CA ASN A 167 6.76 15.59 7.47
C ASN A 167 6.79 16.67 6.39
N MET A 168 7.42 16.42 5.23
CA MET A 168 7.58 17.37 4.12
C MET A 168 7.79 16.65 2.78
N ASN A 169 7.41 17.32 1.67
CA ASN A 169 7.61 16.92 0.28
C ASN A 169 9.05 16.46 -0.02
N ARG A 170 9.32 15.16 0.10
CA ARG A 170 10.63 14.59 -0.27
C ARG A 170 10.41 13.25 -0.94
N GLY A 171 11.01 13.08 -2.12
CA GLY A 171 11.20 11.75 -2.69
C GLY A 171 12.28 11.04 -1.89
N ILE A 172 11.93 9.91 -1.27
CA ILE A 172 12.92 9.01 -0.67
C ILE A 172 12.80 7.68 -1.42
N TYR A 173 13.88 7.32 -2.09
CA TYR A 173 14.03 6.02 -2.71
C TYR A 173 15.09 5.25 -1.93
N VAL A 174 14.70 4.10 -1.39
CA VAL A 174 15.64 3.17 -0.78
C VAL A 174 15.61 1.92 -1.61
N LYS A 175 16.78 1.59 -2.20
CA LYS A 175 17.03 0.32 -2.87
C LYS A 175 18.20 -0.32 -2.13
N GLN A 176 17.95 -1.48 -1.55
CA GLN A 176 18.97 -2.39 -1.06
C GLN A 176 18.86 -3.69 -1.82
#